data_AF-A0A964TDV8-F1
#
_entry.id   AF-A0A964TDV8-F1
#
_cell.length_a   1.000
_cell.length_b   1.000
_cell.length_c   1.000
_cell.angle_alpha   90.00
_cell.angle_beta   90.00
_cell.angle_gamma   90.00
#
_symmetry.space_group_name_H-M   'P 1'
#
loop_
_entity.id
_entity.type
_entity.pdbx_description
1 polymer ?
#
loop_
_entity_poly.entity_id
_entity_poly.type
_entity_poly.pdbx_seq_one_letter_code
_entity_poly.pdbx_strand_id
1 'polypeptide(L)'
;MRPLKRKEFGKNEKDTSQNSAGPNLRWRLLETFGEYCSYCEMPIGQLEIEHHKLHRKWRKTLERKDWKHLLLICNDCRRHLNRAKLNATDLSKYLWPDTDLTFSLHPDHTPFLYEKILIEYKITDGSKALSTEEKYFVAIRANPKLKPSIYKKAQKTIDLFELNTPHFSHSNHTVSIPLKDHMQLVDHRAQQRLNAWHEAETAVDRWKTISSKNQILKQHTQIRDHFRNLITMTAQAKGNWSVWMTVFWREFKDRELISDLFVQRKGKDHFHFPGTHKAILKYE
;
A
#
# COMPACT_ATOMS: atom_id res chain seq x y z
N MET A 1 4.15 0.76 -0.28
CA MET A 1 3.28 1.88 -0.65
C MET A 1 3.28 1.87 -2.15
N ARG A 2 2.13 1.65 -2.79
CA ARG A 2 2.11 1.32 -4.22
C ARG A 2 2.57 2.50 -5.07
N PRO A 3 3.46 2.28 -6.04
CA PRO A 3 3.84 3.29 -7.01
C PRO A 3 2.71 3.45 -8.04
N LEU A 4 2.33 4.69 -8.30
CA LEU A 4 1.20 5.07 -9.16
C LEU A 4 1.66 5.86 -10.37
N LYS A 5 0.95 5.71 -11.48
CA LYS A 5 1.12 6.56 -12.66
C LYS A 5 -0.11 7.41 -12.86
N ARG A 6 0.05 8.72 -12.74
CA ARG A 6 -1.02 9.67 -13.07
C ARG A 6 -1.25 9.72 -14.59
N LYS A 7 -2.52 9.75 -15.00
CA LYS A 7 -2.92 10.08 -16.37
C LYS A 7 -3.18 11.58 -16.45
N GLU A 8 -2.54 12.26 -17.40
CA GLU A 8 -2.82 13.66 -17.69
C GLU A 8 -4.23 13.84 -18.25
N PHE A 9 -4.78 15.05 -18.13
CA PHE A 9 -5.98 15.41 -18.87
C PHE A 9 -5.68 15.51 -20.36
N GLY A 10 -6.53 14.90 -21.19
CA GLY A 10 -6.48 15.14 -22.62
C GLY A 10 -6.81 16.60 -22.91
N LYS A 11 -6.10 17.24 -23.85
CA LYS A 11 -6.38 18.62 -24.29
C LYS A 11 -7.84 18.79 -24.79
N ASN A 12 -8.46 17.68 -25.25
CA ASN A 12 -9.81 17.64 -25.83
C ASN A 12 -10.81 16.82 -25.00
N GLU A 13 -10.50 16.42 -23.76
CA GLU A 13 -11.52 15.84 -22.88
C GLU A 13 -12.49 16.95 -22.50
N LYS A 14 -13.62 17.01 -23.22
CA LYS A 14 -14.77 17.84 -22.89
C LYS A 14 -15.28 17.41 -21.51
N ASP A 15 -15.65 18.39 -20.70
CA ASP A 15 -16.34 18.17 -19.44
C ASP A 15 -17.69 17.52 -19.79
N THR A 16 -17.78 16.19 -19.79
CA THR A 16 -18.99 15.47 -20.19
C THR A 16 -20.09 15.51 -19.13
N SER A 17 -19.94 16.30 -18.08
CA SER A 17 -21.06 16.68 -17.23
C SER A 17 -21.89 17.77 -17.93
N GLN A 18 -22.88 17.34 -18.70
CA GLN A 18 -23.98 18.22 -19.15
C GLN A 18 -24.90 18.71 -18.01
N ASN A 19 -24.45 18.61 -16.76
CA ASN A 19 -25.05 19.29 -15.61
C ASN A 19 -23.94 20.10 -14.93
N SER A 20 -24.25 21.31 -14.50
CA SER A 20 -23.40 22.40 -14.00
C SER A 20 -22.47 22.13 -12.80
N ALA A 21 -21.96 20.92 -12.63
CA ALA A 21 -20.91 20.54 -11.71
C ALA A 21 -19.73 20.03 -12.54
N GLY A 22 -18.51 20.54 -12.30
CA GLY A 22 -17.30 20.20 -13.06
C GLY A 22 -16.93 18.71 -13.10
N PRO A 23 -15.72 18.34 -13.54
CA PRO A 23 -15.38 16.95 -13.83
C PRO A 23 -15.58 16.07 -12.59
N ASN A 24 -16.18 14.88 -12.76
CA ASN A 24 -16.27 13.87 -11.70
C ASN A 24 -14.86 13.31 -11.39
N LEU A 25 -14.07 14.11 -10.67
CA LEU A 25 -12.68 13.83 -10.34
C LEU A 25 -12.54 12.53 -9.54
N ARG A 26 -13.57 12.16 -8.78
CA ARG A 26 -13.63 10.91 -8.03
C ARG A 26 -13.60 9.69 -8.95
N TRP A 27 -14.53 9.63 -9.91
CA TRP A 27 -14.56 8.55 -10.90
C TRP A 27 -13.23 8.48 -11.66
N ARG A 28 -12.69 9.63 -12.04
CA ARG A 28 -11.41 9.70 -12.73
C ARG A 28 -10.23 9.21 -11.88
N LEU A 29 -10.23 9.46 -10.58
CA LEU A 29 -9.23 8.91 -9.65
C LEU A 29 -9.31 7.38 -9.63
N LEU A 30 -10.52 6.81 -9.56
CA LEU A 30 -10.75 5.36 -9.62
C LEU A 30 -10.26 4.78 -10.95
N GLU A 31 -10.63 5.37 -12.09
CA GLU A 31 -10.14 4.92 -13.41
C GLU A 31 -8.61 5.04 -13.55
N THR A 32 -8.00 6.04 -12.92
CA THR A 32 -6.55 6.28 -13.07
C THR A 32 -5.74 5.37 -12.16
N PHE A 33 -6.14 5.25 -10.89
CA PHE A 33 -5.35 4.56 -9.87
C PHE A 33 -5.91 3.20 -9.49
N GLY A 34 -7.13 2.83 -9.90
CA GLY A 34 -7.82 1.62 -9.45
C GLY A 34 -8.36 1.71 -8.02
N GLU A 35 -9.01 0.65 -7.55
CA GLU A 35 -9.85 0.64 -6.35
C GLU A 35 -9.06 0.38 -5.05
N TYR A 36 -7.83 0.88 -4.94
CA TYR A 36 -6.96 0.63 -3.79
C TYR A 36 -6.41 1.93 -3.19
N CYS A 37 -6.20 1.93 -1.88
CA CYS A 37 -5.57 3.04 -1.18
C CYS A 37 -4.16 3.29 -1.75
N SER A 38 -3.83 4.55 -2.01
CA SER A 38 -2.50 4.94 -2.52
C SER A 38 -1.40 4.69 -1.49
N TYR A 39 -1.75 4.62 -0.20
CA TYR A 39 -0.80 4.53 0.91
C TYR A 39 -0.66 3.11 1.46
N CYS A 40 -1.74 2.57 2.02
CA CYS A 40 -1.75 1.23 2.64
C CYS A 40 -2.17 0.12 1.69
N GLU A 41 -2.55 0.43 0.45
CA GLU A 41 -2.87 -0.55 -0.59
C GLU A 41 -4.05 -1.47 -0.28
N MET A 42 -4.85 -1.14 0.73
CA MET A 42 -6.11 -1.84 0.99
C MET A 42 -7.13 -1.49 -0.09
N PRO A 43 -7.99 -2.44 -0.51
CA PRO A 43 -9.15 -2.13 -1.34
C PRO A 43 -9.97 -1.01 -0.70
N ILE A 44 -10.45 -0.08 -1.52
CA ILE A 44 -11.31 1.02 -1.08
C ILE A 44 -12.75 0.69 -1.46
N GLY A 45 -13.67 0.81 -0.49
CA GLY A 45 -15.10 0.76 -0.74
C GLY A 45 -15.66 2.06 -1.34
N GLN A 46 -16.98 2.16 -1.44
CA GLN A 46 -17.65 3.24 -2.18
C GLN A 46 -17.61 4.65 -1.52
N LEU A 47 -17.11 4.82 -0.28
CA LEU A 47 -17.26 6.08 0.49
C LEU A 47 -15.96 6.90 0.64
N GLU A 48 -16.09 8.23 0.46
CA GLU A 48 -15.09 9.33 0.58
C GLU A 48 -13.60 8.94 0.45
N ILE A 49 -13.09 8.99 -0.78
CA ILE A 49 -11.86 8.31 -1.18
C ILE A 49 -10.73 9.26 -1.59
N GLU A 50 -10.92 10.58 -1.50
CA GLU A 50 -9.97 11.54 -2.03
C GLU A 50 -9.09 12.18 -0.93
N HIS A 51 -7.79 12.25 -1.18
CA HIS A 51 -6.83 12.99 -0.38
C HIS A 51 -6.24 14.13 -1.20
N HIS A 52 -6.34 15.36 -0.70
CA HIS A 52 -5.70 16.52 -1.30
C HIS A 52 -4.38 16.83 -0.59
N LYS A 53 -3.24 16.65 -1.26
CA LYS A 53 -1.88 16.75 -0.68
C LYS A 53 -1.59 18.10 -0.01
N LEU A 54 -2.16 19.19 -0.51
CA LEU A 54 -1.93 20.54 0.03
C LEU A 54 -2.91 20.96 1.14
N HIS A 55 -3.96 20.19 1.41
CA HIS A 55 -5.03 20.65 2.30
C HIS A 55 -5.14 19.78 3.55
N ARG A 56 -5.11 20.46 4.70
CA ARG A 56 -5.33 19.84 6.01
C ARG A 56 -6.80 19.52 6.27
N LYS A 57 -7.72 20.17 5.54
CA LYS A 57 -9.17 19.99 5.64
C LYS A 57 -9.73 19.57 4.29
N TRP A 58 -10.83 18.84 4.34
CA TRP A 58 -11.60 18.48 3.16
C TRP A 58 -12.17 19.72 2.49
N ARG A 59 -12.13 19.76 1.15
CA ARG A 59 -12.81 20.79 0.36
C ARG A 59 -14.13 20.22 -0.12
N LYS A 60 -15.22 20.97 0.06
CA LYS A 60 -16.56 20.59 -0.41
C LYS A 60 -16.63 20.51 -1.94
N THR A 61 -15.79 21.27 -2.63
CA THR A 61 -15.70 21.33 -4.08
C THR A 61 -14.26 21.06 -4.50
N LEU A 62 -14.10 20.21 -5.51
CA LEU A 62 -12.83 19.91 -6.15
C LEU A 62 -12.85 20.49 -7.56
N GLU A 63 -11.77 21.16 -7.95
CA GLU A 63 -11.62 21.77 -9.27
C GLU A 63 -10.61 20.98 -10.11
N ARG A 64 -10.66 21.11 -11.44
CA ARG A 64 -9.72 20.44 -12.35
C ARG A 64 -8.24 20.69 -11.98
N LYS A 65 -7.93 21.90 -11.48
CA LYS A 65 -6.57 22.27 -11.04
C LYS A 65 -6.07 21.46 -9.84
N ASP A 66 -6.98 20.90 -9.04
CA ASP A 66 -6.67 20.10 -7.86
C ASP A 66 -6.16 18.71 -8.24
N TRP A 67 -6.41 18.24 -9.46
CA TRP A 67 -6.07 16.89 -9.94
C TRP A 67 -4.66 16.44 -9.58
N LYS A 68 -3.64 17.26 -9.84
CA LYS A 68 -2.23 16.94 -9.55
C LYS A 68 -1.93 16.72 -8.07
N HIS A 69 -2.84 17.18 -7.20
CA HIS A 69 -2.76 17.05 -5.75
C HIS A 69 -3.71 16.01 -5.18
N LEU A 70 -4.49 15.30 -6.01
CA LEU A 70 -5.47 14.32 -5.56
C LEU A 70 -4.92 12.89 -5.62
N LEU A 71 -5.09 12.14 -4.54
CA LEU A 71 -4.79 10.71 -4.44
C LEU A 71 -5.99 9.95 -3.86
N LEU A 72 -6.03 8.64 -4.10
CA LEU A 72 -7.02 7.77 -3.47
C LEU A 72 -6.58 7.31 -2.08
N ILE A 73 -7.42 7.43 -1.06
CA ILE A 73 -7.12 7.03 0.32
C ILE A 73 -8.29 6.24 0.93
N CYS A 74 -8.00 5.24 1.76
CA CYS A 74 -9.03 4.58 2.56
C CYS A 74 -9.31 5.34 3.86
N ASN A 75 -10.41 4.99 4.54
CA ASN A 75 -10.81 5.62 5.80
C ASN A 75 -9.74 5.55 6.90
N ASP A 76 -9.04 4.42 7.05
CA ASP A 76 -8.00 4.28 8.08
C ASP A 76 -6.81 5.21 7.82
N CYS A 77 -6.29 5.23 6.60
CA CYS A 77 -5.21 6.15 6.23
C CYS A 77 -5.66 7.62 6.36
N ARG A 78 -6.93 7.92 6.12
CA ARG A 78 -7.48 9.27 6.28
C ARG A 78 -7.61 9.67 7.76
N ARG A 79 -8.06 8.75 8.62
CA ARG A 79 -8.23 8.95 10.06
C ARG A 79 -6.89 9.22 10.74
N HIS A 80 -5.86 8.45 10.37
CA HIS A 80 -4.51 8.50 10.95
C HIS A 80 -3.53 9.38 10.17
N LEU A 81 -4.04 10.18 9.22
CA LEU A 81 -3.24 11.24 8.63
C LEU A 81 -2.99 12.30 9.70
N ASN A 82 -1.74 12.41 10.13
CA ASN A 82 -1.28 13.43 11.06
C ASN A 82 -1.20 14.79 10.36
N ARG A 83 -2.36 15.44 10.19
CA ARG A 83 -2.51 16.75 9.55
C ARG A 83 -1.66 17.83 10.22
N ALA A 84 -1.31 17.66 11.50
CA ALA A 84 -0.41 18.56 12.20
C ALA A 84 0.98 18.59 11.55
N LYS A 85 1.47 17.42 11.11
CA LYS A 85 2.78 17.22 10.46
C LYS A 85 2.81 17.53 8.97
N LEU A 86 1.68 17.80 8.32
CA LEU A 86 1.63 18.13 6.88
C LEU A 86 2.20 19.52 6.61
N ASN A 87 3.28 19.59 5.83
CA ASN A 87 3.79 20.83 5.28
C ASN A 87 3.17 21.12 3.90
N ALA A 88 2.07 21.87 3.90
CA ALA A 88 1.32 22.20 2.69
C ALA A 88 2.09 23.10 1.71
N THR A 89 3.12 23.83 2.15
CA THR A 89 3.89 24.73 1.26
C THR A 89 5.08 24.04 0.58
N ASP A 90 5.46 22.84 1.04
CA ASP A 90 6.58 22.10 0.47
C ASP A 90 6.32 20.59 0.55
N LEU A 91 5.64 20.09 -0.49
CA LEU A 91 5.36 18.67 -0.69
C LEU A 91 6.63 17.85 -0.94
N SER A 92 7.75 18.46 -1.34
CA SER A 92 8.99 17.74 -1.65
C SER A 92 9.61 17.04 -0.43
N LYS A 93 9.14 17.38 0.78
CA LYS A 93 9.55 16.78 2.06
C LYS A 93 9.03 15.35 2.27
N TYR A 94 8.12 14.88 1.43
CA TYR A 94 7.51 13.55 1.52
C TYR A 94 7.73 12.77 0.22
N LEU A 95 7.46 11.46 0.26
CA LEU A 95 7.35 10.63 -0.92
C LEU A 95 5.86 10.48 -1.27
N TRP A 96 5.48 10.82 -2.49
CA TRP A 96 4.11 10.67 -2.96
C TRP A 96 4.01 9.52 -3.97
N PRO A 97 3.03 8.61 -3.81
CA PRO A 97 2.84 7.46 -4.69
C PRO A 97 2.87 7.74 -6.20
N ASP A 98 2.36 8.89 -6.62
CA ASP A 98 2.19 9.25 -8.04
C ASP A 98 3.35 10.06 -8.63
N THR A 99 4.28 10.54 -7.83
CA THR A 99 5.42 11.37 -8.29
C THR A 99 6.78 10.80 -7.93
N ASP A 100 6.86 10.01 -6.84
CA ASP A 100 8.10 9.46 -6.32
C ASP A 100 8.10 7.94 -6.44
N LEU A 101 9.29 7.35 -6.48
CA LEU A 101 9.42 5.90 -6.25
C LEU A 101 9.02 5.62 -4.81
N THR A 102 7.98 4.81 -4.58
CA THR A 102 7.53 4.41 -3.24
C THR A 102 7.66 2.90 -2.99
N PHE A 103 8.03 2.13 -4.00
CA PHE A 103 8.31 0.70 -3.86
C PHE A 103 9.17 0.21 -5.01
N SER A 104 10.15 -0.64 -4.70
CA SER A 104 10.91 -1.46 -5.64
C SER A 104 10.95 -2.88 -5.11
N LEU A 105 11.08 -3.88 -6.00
CA LEU A 105 11.35 -5.25 -5.55
C LEU A 105 12.72 -5.39 -4.92
N HIS A 106 13.69 -4.62 -5.41
CA HIS A 106 15.05 -4.70 -4.89
C HIS A 106 15.14 -4.01 -3.53
N PRO A 107 15.55 -4.72 -2.46
CA PRO A 107 15.62 -4.16 -1.11
C PRO A 107 16.55 -2.96 -0.99
N ASP A 108 17.52 -2.81 -1.89
CA ASP A 108 18.46 -1.68 -1.85
C ASP A 108 17.86 -0.40 -2.47
N HIS A 109 16.73 -0.49 -3.16
CA HIS A 109 16.14 0.64 -3.90
C HIS A 109 14.74 1.04 -3.39
N THR A 110 14.06 0.15 -2.67
CA THR A 110 12.75 0.47 -2.09
C THR A 110 12.88 1.45 -0.92
N PRO A 111 12.13 2.56 -0.86
CA PRO A 111 12.18 3.48 0.30
C PRO A 111 11.54 2.94 1.57
N PHE A 112 10.61 2.00 1.43
CA PHE A 112 9.88 1.39 2.53
C PHE A 112 10.21 -0.10 2.59
N LEU A 113 10.84 -0.50 3.69
CA LEU A 113 11.09 -1.89 4.04
C LEU A 113 9.91 -2.43 4.86
N TYR A 114 9.53 -3.67 4.59
CA TYR A 114 8.46 -4.38 5.29
C TYR A 114 9.08 -5.53 6.08
N GLU A 115 8.90 -5.50 7.41
CA GLU A 115 9.55 -6.43 8.33
C GLU A 115 8.51 -7.03 9.28
N LYS A 116 8.32 -8.35 9.21
CA LYS A 116 7.60 -9.10 10.24
C LYS A 116 8.51 -9.25 11.46
N ILE A 117 8.10 -8.62 12.55
CA ILE A 117 8.80 -8.62 13.84
C ILE A 117 7.87 -9.13 14.92
N LEU A 118 8.43 -9.68 16.00
CA LEU A 118 7.68 -9.95 17.22
C LEU A 118 7.64 -8.65 18.03
N ILE A 119 6.46 -8.28 18.51
CA ILE A 119 6.23 -7.09 19.31
C ILE A 119 5.53 -7.44 20.60
N GLU A 120 5.72 -6.59 21.60
CA GLU A 120 4.89 -6.57 22.79
C GLU A 120 3.62 -5.75 22.49
N TYR A 121 2.44 -6.38 22.57
CA TYR A 121 1.15 -5.74 22.33
C TYR A 121 0.43 -5.52 23.65
N LYS A 122 0.16 -4.26 23.99
CA LYS A 122 -0.44 -3.82 25.25
C LYS A 122 -1.78 -3.14 25.00
N ILE A 123 -2.82 -3.63 25.67
CA ILE A 123 -4.07 -2.90 25.83
C ILE A 123 -3.98 -2.12 27.13
N THR A 124 -4.26 -0.81 27.07
CA THR A 124 -4.07 0.11 28.20
C THR A 124 -5.35 0.82 28.57
N ASP A 125 -5.55 1.10 29.85
CA ASP A 125 -6.54 2.05 30.35
C ASP A 125 -5.82 3.14 31.13
N GLY A 126 -5.68 4.32 30.50
CA GLY A 126 -4.75 5.35 30.95
C GLY A 126 -3.31 4.84 30.96
N SER A 127 -2.65 4.89 32.12
CA SER A 127 -1.28 4.40 32.32
C SER A 127 -1.20 2.92 32.67
N LYS A 128 -2.33 2.25 32.95
CA LYS A 128 -2.36 0.85 33.39
C LYS A 128 -2.45 -0.09 32.18
N ALA A 129 -1.56 -1.08 32.12
CA ALA A 129 -1.71 -2.20 31.19
C ALA A 129 -2.81 -3.15 31.68
N LEU A 130 -3.83 -3.36 30.84
CA LEU A 130 -4.92 -4.32 31.08
C LEU A 130 -4.56 -5.72 30.59
N SER A 131 -3.85 -5.80 29.46
CA SER A 131 -3.30 -7.03 28.93
C SER A 131 -1.96 -6.77 28.27
N THR A 132 -1.13 -7.79 28.21
CA THR A 132 0.14 -7.78 27.48
C THR A 132 0.33 -9.15 26.86
N GLU A 133 0.67 -9.20 25.59
CA GLU A 133 0.95 -10.43 24.87
C GLU A 133 1.99 -10.18 23.78
N GLU A 134 2.71 -11.23 23.37
CA GLU A 134 3.60 -11.16 22.23
C GLU A 134 2.84 -11.52 20.95
N LYS A 135 2.95 -10.66 19.93
CA LYS A 135 2.31 -10.86 18.63
C LYS A 135 3.22 -10.48 17.49
N TYR A 136 3.04 -11.12 16.34
CA TYR A 136 3.69 -10.67 15.12
C TYR A 136 3.11 -9.34 14.65
N PHE A 137 3.95 -8.53 14.03
CA PHE A 137 3.59 -7.24 13.46
C PHE A 137 4.44 -6.97 12.22
N VAL A 138 3.84 -6.42 11.16
CA VAL A 138 4.57 -6.05 9.95
C VAL A 138 4.87 -4.54 9.97
N ALA A 139 6.06 -4.20 10.45
CA ALA A 139 6.54 -2.83 10.50
C ALA A 139 6.97 -2.34 9.12
N ILE A 140 6.66 -1.08 8.83
CA ILE A 140 7.25 -0.31 7.73
C ILE A 140 8.38 0.54 8.28
N ARG A 141 9.56 0.45 7.67
CA ARG A 141 10.71 1.29 8.04
C ARG A 141 11.26 2.03 6.83
N ALA A 142 11.78 3.22 7.06
CA ALA A 142 12.55 3.92 6.04
C ALA A 142 13.85 3.14 5.78
N ASN A 143 14.18 2.92 4.51
CA ASN A 143 15.36 2.14 4.13
C ASN A 143 16.66 2.90 4.40
N PRO A 144 17.50 2.47 5.37
CA PRO A 144 18.71 3.19 5.74
C PRO A 144 19.81 3.13 4.68
N LYS A 145 19.72 2.22 3.70
CA LYS A 145 20.70 2.09 2.61
C LYS A 145 20.56 3.19 1.55
N LEU A 146 19.43 3.88 1.50
CA LEU A 146 19.19 4.94 0.52
C LEU A 146 19.89 6.23 0.89
N LYS A 147 20.05 7.11 -0.10
CA LYS A 147 20.58 8.46 0.10
C LYS A 147 19.86 9.16 1.27
N PRO A 148 20.58 9.93 2.12
CA PRO A 148 19.98 10.57 3.30
C PRO A 148 18.74 11.41 3.01
N SER A 149 18.69 12.04 1.84
CA SER A 149 17.53 12.82 1.39
C SER A 149 16.28 11.95 1.20
N ILE A 150 16.40 10.77 0.59
CA ILE A 150 15.29 9.84 0.37
C ILE A 150 14.88 9.19 1.69
N TYR A 151 15.85 8.76 2.50
CA TYR A 151 15.60 8.21 3.84
C TYR A 151 14.76 9.18 4.70
N LYS A 152 15.16 10.47 4.74
CA LYS A 152 14.43 11.50 5.50
C LYS A 152 13.02 11.74 4.97
N LYS A 153 12.81 11.71 3.65
CA LYS A 153 11.47 11.80 3.05
C LYS A 153 10.61 10.58 3.41
N ALA A 154 11.18 9.38 3.36
CA ALA A 154 10.49 8.15 3.73
C ALA A 154 10.07 8.18 5.21
N GLN A 155 10.96 8.57 6.12
CA GLN A 155 10.64 8.71 7.55
C GLN A 155 9.50 9.72 7.77
N LYS A 156 9.59 10.91 7.17
CA LYS A 156 8.52 11.90 7.24
C LYS A 156 7.19 11.40 6.68
N THR A 157 7.23 10.54 5.67
CA THR A 157 6.03 9.95 5.08
C THR A 157 5.42 8.90 6.02
N ILE A 158 6.24 8.06 6.66
CA ILE A 158 5.79 7.14 7.71
C ILE A 158 5.12 7.92 8.85
N ASP A 159 5.74 9.01 9.31
CA ASP A 159 5.25 9.83 10.41
C ASP A 159 4.00 10.63 10.06
N LEU A 160 3.85 11.06 8.80
CA LEU A 160 2.70 11.81 8.32
C LEU A 160 1.46 10.93 8.27
N PHE A 161 1.58 9.72 7.76
CA PHE A 161 0.45 8.79 7.59
C PHE A 161 0.33 7.78 8.74
N GLU A 162 1.21 7.86 9.74
CA GLU A 162 1.30 6.94 10.87
C GLU A 162 1.21 5.49 10.39
N LEU A 163 2.05 5.14 9.40
CA LEU A 163 1.90 3.88 8.64
C LEU A 163 2.01 2.61 9.50
N ASN A 164 2.55 2.71 10.72
CA ASN A 164 2.67 1.60 11.66
C ASN A 164 1.65 1.67 12.80
N THR A 165 0.52 2.37 12.65
CA THR A 165 -0.38 2.79 13.73
C THR A 165 0.21 3.87 14.63
N PRO A 166 -0.58 4.87 15.09
CA PRO A 166 -0.14 5.86 16.08
C PRO A 166 0.36 5.24 17.39
N HIS A 167 -0.03 4.00 17.69
CA HIS A 167 0.28 3.31 18.94
C HIS A 167 1.61 2.55 18.92
N PHE A 168 2.29 2.49 17.78
CA PHE A 168 3.54 1.73 17.65
C PHE A 168 4.75 2.59 18.01
N SER A 169 5.60 2.03 18.87
CA SER A 169 6.88 2.59 19.25
C SER A 169 8.02 1.79 18.62
N HIS A 170 8.81 2.47 17.79
CA HIS A 170 9.96 1.89 17.10
C HIS A 170 11.13 1.57 18.04
N SER A 171 11.28 2.27 19.17
CA SER A 171 12.45 2.12 20.05
C SER A 171 12.42 0.84 20.87
N ASN A 172 11.24 0.38 21.27
CA ASN A 172 11.04 -0.78 22.12
C ASN A 172 10.20 -1.90 21.47
N HIS A 173 9.82 -1.73 20.19
CA HIS A 173 8.96 -2.68 19.47
C HIS A 173 7.69 -3.02 20.24
N THR A 174 7.03 -2.00 20.80
CA THR A 174 5.78 -2.13 21.54
C THR A 174 4.65 -1.43 20.80
N VAL A 175 3.46 -2.05 20.80
CA VAL A 175 2.20 -1.37 20.48
C VAL A 175 1.43 -1.18 21.78
N SER A 176 1.18 0.08 22.16
CA SER A 176 0.38 0.41 23.35
C SER A 176 -0.90 1.11 22.92
N ILE A 177 -1.99 0.34 22.82
CA ILE A 177 -3.29 0.83 22.36
C ILE A 177 -4.21 1.12 23.56
N PRO A 178 -4.86 2.29 23.62
CA PRO A 178 -5.92 2.54 24.60
C PRO A 178 -7.10 1.57 24.40
N LEU A 179 -7.74 1.14 25.49
CA LEU A 179 -8.87 0.20 25.47
C LEU A 179 -9.98 0.69 24.53
N LYS A 180 -10.28 1.99 24.58
CA LYS A 180 -11.26 2.64 23.72
C LYS A 180 -10.94 2.44 22.23
N ASP A 181 -9.68 2.67 21.85
CA ASP A 181 -9.22 2.55 20.46
C ASP A 181 -9.17 1.10 20.00
N HIS A 182 -8.79 0.19 20.90
CA HIS A 182 -8.82 -1.25 20.67
C HIS A 182 -10.25 -1.76 20.42
N MET A 183 -11.21 -1.38 21.26
CA MET A 183 -12.62 -1.78 21.13
C MET A 183 -13.28 -1.22 19.86
N GLN A 184 -12.91 -0.01 19.46
CA GLN A 184 -13.44 0.63 18.25
C GLN A 184 -12.74 0.19 16.96
N LEU A 185 -11.68 -0.61 17.07
CA LEU A 185 -10.85 -1.07 15.95
C LEU A 185 -10.43 0.10 15.04
N VAL A 186 -9.93 1.18 15.64
CA VAL A 186 -9.75 2.46 14.93
C VAL A 186 -8.71 2.42 13.81
N ASP A 187 -7.77 1.46 13.84
CA ASP A 187 -6.74 1.28 12.82
C ASP A 187 -6.56 -0.21 12.47
N HIS A 188 -7.11 -0.64 11.34
CA HIS A 188 -6.96 -2.02 10.90
C HIS A 188 -5.71 -2.24 10.04
N ARG A 189 -4.97 -1.19 9.67
CA ARG A 189 -3.92 -1.29 8.65
C ARG A 189 -2.81 -2.25 9.05
N ALA A 190 -2.39 -2.23 10.31
CA ALA A 190 -1.36 -3.14 10.82
C ALA A 190 -1.81 -4.61 10.77
N GLN A 191 -3.03 -4.89 11.23
CA GLN A 191 -3.60 -6.25 11.19
C GLN A 191 -3.78 -6.74 9.75
N GLN A 192 -4.32 -5.90 8.85
CA GLN A 192 -4.52 -6.27 7.45
C GLN A 192 -3.19 -6.54 6.75
N ARG A 193 -2.14 -5.80 7.09
CA ARG A 193 -0.80 -6.03 6.58
C ARG A 193 -0.21 -7.36 7.08
N LEU A 194 -0.40 -7.69 8.35
CA LEU A 194 0.01 -8.99 8.91
C LEU A 194 -0.77 -10.14 8.26
N ASN A 195 -2.07 -9.99 8.07
CA ASN A 195 -2.89 -10.99 7.37
C ASN A 195 -2.37 -11.22 5.95
N ALA A 196 -2.10 -10.15 5.19
CA ALA A 196 -1.52 -10.25 3.85
C ALA A 196 -0.14 -10.94 3.86
N TRP A 197 0.67 -10.72 4.90
CA TRP A 197 1.95 -11.40 5.06
C TRP A 197 1.77 -12.92 5.23
N HIS A 198 0.87 -13.35 6.12
CA HIS A 198 0.60 -14.77 6.34
C HIS A 198 0.02 -15.47 5.11
N GLU A 199 -0.89 -14.80 4.40
CA GLU A 199 -1.44 -15.31 3.13
C GLU A 199 -0.34 -15.44 2.07
N ALA A 200 0.59 -14.48 2.01
CA ALA A 200 1.74 -14.54 1.12
C ALA A 200 2.72 -15.67 1.49
N GLU A 201 3.03 -15.87 2.77
CA GLU A 201 3.85 -17.01 3.24
C GLU A 201 3.20 -18.35 2.84
N THR A 202 1.89 -18.48 3.09
CA THR A 202 1.12 -19.67 2.72
C THR A 202 1.12 -19.91 1.22
N ALA A 203 0.99 -18.85 0.42
CA ALA A 203 1.04 -18.92 -1.04
C ALA A 203 2.43 -19.34 -1.55
N VAL A 204 3.50 -18.85 -0.93
CA VAL A 204 4.89 -19.26 -1.21
C VAL A 204 5.05 -20.77 -0.99
N ASP A 205 4.61 -21.30 0.16
CA ASP A 205 4.74 -22.72 0.49
C ASP A 205 3.96 -23.63 -0.47
N ARG A 206 2.74 -23.20 -0.84
CA ARG A 206 1.95 -23.88 -1.88
C ARG A 206 2.67 -23.88 -3.22
N TRP A 207 3.20 -22.73 -3.64
CA TRP A 207 3.92 -22.59 -4.91
C TRP A 207 5.18 -23.46 -4.97
N LYS A 208 5.97 -23.50 -3.88
CA LYS A 208 7.13 -24.39 -3.75
C LYS A 208 6.73 -25.85 -3.94
N THR A 209 5.66 -26.28 -3.28
CA THR A 209 5.19 -27.67 -3.34
C THR A 209 4.91 -28.11 -4.77
N ILE A 210 4.24 -27.26 -5.55
CA ILE A 210 3.89 -27.53 -6.95
C ILE A 210 5.11 -27.43 -7.87
N SER A 211 5.99 -26.44 -7.62
CA SER A 211 7.12 -26.13 -8.51
C SER A 211 8.33 -27.03 -8.31
N SER A 212 8.52 -27.63 -7.12
CA SER A 212 9.76 -28.34 -6.78
C SER A 212 9.60 -29.85 -6.56
N LYS A 213 8.47 -30.32 -6.00
CA LYS A 213 8.40 -31.67 -5.41
C LYS A 213 7.70 -32.74 -6.25
N ASN A 214 7.03 -32.39 -7.34
CA ASN A 214 6.23 -33.37 -8.07
C ASN A 214 6.40 -33.23 -9.58
N GLN A 215 7.06 -34.21 -10.20
CA GLN A 215 7.35 -34.26 -11.63
C GLN A 215 6.07 -34.34 -12.48
N ILE A 216 4.99 -34.92 -11.93
CA ILE A 216 3.66 -34.96 -12.55
C ILE A 216 3.08 -33.53 -12.55
N LEU A 217 3.09 -32.82 -11.41
CA LEU A 217 2.57 -31.46 -11.33
C LEU A 217 3.33 -30.45 -12.19
N LYS A 218 4.65 -30.65 -12.40
CA LYS A 218 5.44 -29.84 -13.33
C LYS A 218 4.96 -29.94 -14.79
N GLN A 219 4.41 -31.08 -15.19
CA GLN A 219 3.91 -31.32 -16.55
C GLN A 219 2.47 -30.81 -16.76
N HIS A 220 1.72 -30.59 -15.68
CA HIS A 220 0.34 -30.08 -15.74
C HIS A 220 0.30 -28.55 -15.62
N THR A 221 0.51 -27.87 -16.74
CA THR A 221 0.42 -26.41 -16.87
C THR A 221 -0.88 -25.83 -16.31
N GLN A 222 -2.00 -26.53 -16.50
CA GLN A 222 -3.31 -26.13 -15.98
C GLN A 222 -3.34 -25.99 -14.46
N ILE A 223 -2.66 -26.87 -13.71
CA ILE A 223 -2.63 -26.79 -12.24
C ILE A 223 -1.85 -25.54 -11.81
N ARG A 224 -0.69 -25.30 -12.42
CA ARG A 224 0.11 -24.09 -12.18
C ARG A 224 -0.70 -22.83 -12.47
N ASP A 225 -1.48 -22.81 -13.55
CA ASP A 225 -2.34 -21.69 -13.92
C ASP A 225 -3.46 -21.45 -12.88
N HIS A 226 -4.09 -22.51 -12.37
CA HIS A 226 -5.10 -22.38 -11.31
C HIS A 226 -4.51 -21.81 -10.02
N PHE A 227 -3.32 -22.28 -9.60
CA PHE A 227 -2.65 -21.75 -8.42
C PHE A 227 -2.20 -20.31 -8.60
N ARG A 228 -1.67 -19.97 -9.77
CA ARG A 228 -1.37 -18.59 -10.15
C ARG A 228 -2.61 -17.70 -10.02
N ASN A 229 -3.74 -18.14 -10.57
CA ASN A 229 -5.00 -17.39 -10.50
C ASN A 229 -5.48 -17.25 -9.04
N LEU A 230 -5.39 -18.31 -8.23
CA LEU A 230 -5.76 -18.25 -6.82
C LEU A 230 -4.90 -17.26 -6.03
N ILE A 231 -3.57 -17.30 -6.21
CA ILE A 231 -2.64 -16.35 -5.59
C ILE A 231 -2.99 -14.92 -6.00
N THR A 232 -3.20 -14.71 -7.30
CA THR A 232 -3.55 -13.41 -7.87
C THR A 232 -4.85 -12.88 -7.28
N MET A 233 -5.92 -13.66 -7.30
CA MET A 233 -7.23 -13.29 -6.77
C MET A 233 -7.18 -13.02 -5.26
N THR A 234 -6.38 -13.78 -4.51
CA THR A 234 -6.22 -13.59 -3.07
C THR A 234 -5.51 -12.27 -2.79
N ALA A 235 -4.40 -11.99 -3.49
CA ALA A 235 -3.68 -10.73 -3.38
C ALA A 235 -4.55 -9.54 -3.78
N GLN A 236 -5.36 -9.67 -4.84
CA GLN A 236 -6.35 -8.68 -5.25
C GLN A 236 -7.37 -8.39 -4.14
N ALA A 237 -7.97 -9.43 -3.56
CA ALA A 237 -9.00 -9.27 -2.54
C ALA A 237 -8.45 -8.66 -1.24
N LYS A 238 -7.21 -8.96 -0.88
CA LYS A 238 -6.58 -8.49 0.37
C LYS A 238 -5.88 -7.13 0.24
N GLY A 239 -5.40 -6.77 -0.95
CA GLY A 239 -4.51 -5.64 -1.15
C GLY A 239 -3.13 -5.86 -0.51
N ASN A 240 -2.49 -4.80 -0.01
CA ASN A 240 -1.13 -4.84 0.57
C ASN A 240 -0.09 -5.44 -0.41
N TRP A 241 -0.16 -5.04 -1.68
CA TRP A 241 0.72 -5.48 -2.77
C TRP A 241 2.21 -5.48 -2.42
N SER A 242 2.70 -4.43 -1.75
CA SER A 242 4.11 -4.35 -1.34
C SER A 242 4.50 -5.47 -0.39
N VAL A 243 3.59 -5.97 0.46
CA VAL A 243 3.82 -7.12 1.34
C VAL A 243 3.96 -8.40 0.53
N TRP A 244 2.98 -8.69 -0.34
CA TRP A 244 3.01 -9.88 -1.20
C TRP A 244 4.31 -9.97 -1.98
N MET A 245 4.67 -8.88 -2.66
CA MET A 245 5.91 -8.80 -3.43
C MET A 245 7.17 -8.91 -2.56
N THR A 246 7.17 -8.34 -1.36
CA THR A 246 8.30 -8.48 -0.42
C THR A 246 8.50 -9.94 -0.02
N VAL A 247 7.42 -10.65 0.34
CA VAL A 247 7.48 -12.05 0.76
C VAL A 247 7.93 -12.95 -0.38
N PHE A 248 7.34 -12.80 -1.58
CA PHE A 248 7.74 -13.58 -2.75
C PHE A 248 9.17 -13.30 -3.21
N TRP A 249 9.62 -12.03 -3.18
CA TRP A 249 10.98 -11.68 -3.56
C TRP A 249 12.01 -12.25 -2.59
N ARG A 250 11.74 -12.22 -1.28
CA ARG A 250 12.62 -12.81 -0.27
C ARG A 250 12.87 -14.29 -0.52
N GLU A 251 11.82 -15.00 -0.93
CA GLU A 251 11.91 -16.42 -1.20
C GLU A 251 12.58 -16.73 -2.54
N PHE A 252 11.99 -16.24 -3.63
CA PHE A 252 12.33 -16.73 -4.95
C PHE A 252 13.43 -15.92 -5.63
N LYS A 253 13.56 -14.63 -5.28
CA LYS A 253 14.39 -13.64 -6.00
C LYS A 253 14.19 -13.69 -7.52
N ASP A 254 12.99 -14.10 -7.93
CA ASP A 254 12.64 -14.36 -9.31
C ASP A 254 11.72 -13.25 -9.81
N ARG A 255 12.28 -12.44 -10.70
CA ARG A 255 11.59 -11.31 -11.31
C ARG A 255 10.43 -11.77 -12.19
N GLU A 256 10.63 -12.81 -12.98
CA GLU A 256 9.65 -13.27 -13.96
C GLU A 256 8.44 -13.86 -13.24
N LEU A 257 8.68 -14.64 -12.18
CA LEU A 257 7.63 -15.17 -11.33
C LEU A 257 6.78 -14.07 -10.69
N ILE A 258 7.42 -13.09 -10.04
CA ILE A 258 6.68 -12.00 -9.37
C ILE A 258 5.92 -11.16 -10.38
N SER A 259 6.52 -10.93 -11.55
CA SER A 259 5.83 -10.22 -12.63
C SER A 259 4.62 -11.01 -13.09
N ASP A 260 4.77 -12.32 -13.30
CA ASP A 260 3.66 -13.17 -13.73
C ASP A 260 2.50 -13.22 -12.71
N LEU A 261 2.82 -13.32 -11.41
CA LEU A 261 1.82 -13.41 -10.35
C LEU A 261 1.14 -12.08 -10.03
N PHE A 262 1.90 -11.00 -9.94
CA PHE A 262 1.41 -9.74 -9.38
C PHE A 262 1.39 -8.60 -10.36
N VAL A 263 1.78 -8.83 -11.62
CA VAL A 263 1.96 -7.76 -12.59
C VAL A 263 1.44 -8.15 -13.97
N GLN A 264 0.25 -7.68 -14.31
CA GLN A 264 -0.27 -7.83 -15.66
C GLN A 264 0.52 -6.92 -16.61
N ARG A 265 1.24 -7.51 -17.57
CA ARG A 265 1.98 -6.78 -18.59
C ARG A 265 1.02 -6.21 -19.63
N LYS A 266 1.07 -4.90 -19.87
CA LYS A 266 0.33 -4.24 -20.97
C LYS A 266 1.28 -3.39 -21.81
N GLY A 267 2.06 -4.04 -22.69
CA GLY A 267 3.07 -3.40 -23.55
C GLY A 267 4.52 -3.57 -23.07
N LYS A 268 5.46 -2.79 -23.62
CA LYS A 268 6.90 -2.93 -23.36
C LYS A 268 7.33 -2.48 -21.95
N ASP A 269 6.76 -1.39 -21.43
CA ASP A 269 7.24 -0.72 -20.19
C ASP A 269 6.14 -0.47 -19.14
N HIS A 270 5.01 -1.17 -19.20
CA HIS A 270 3.86 -0.93 -18.32
C HIS A 270 3.37 -2.19 -17.63
N PHE A 271 3.16 -2.05 -16.33
CA PHE A 271 2.96 -3.11 -15.35
C PHE A 271 1.76 -2.74 -14.49
N HIS A 272 0.67 -3.51 -14.51
CA HIS A 272 -0.49 -3.21 -13.68
C HIS A 272 -0.59 -4.24 -12.54
N PHE A 273 -0.83 -3.81 -11.31
CA PHE A 273 -1.29 -4.77 -10.30
C PHE A 273 -2.68 -5.26 -10.73
N PRO A 274 -2.97 -6.57 -10.70
CA PRO A 274 -4.30 -7.10 -10.94
C PRO A 274 -5.35 -6.30 -10.13
N GLY A 275 -6.44 -5.84 -10.76
CA GLY A 275 -7.45 -4.97 -10.11
C GLY A 275 -7.07 -3.48 -10.00
N THR A 276 -5.88 -3.09 -10.43
CA THR A 276 -5.47 -1.68 -10.56
C THR A 276 -5.34 -1.30 -12.03
N HIS A 277 -5.76 -0.09 -12.38
CA HIS A 277 -5.72 0.33 -13.77
C HIS A 277 -4.31 0.68 -14.26
N LYS A 278 -3.41 1.20 -13.40
CA LYS A 278 -2.00 1.53 -13.73
C LYS A 278 -1.13 1.58 -12.48
N ALA A 279 -0.07 0.78 -12.44
CA ALA A 279 1.05 0.95 -11.52
C ALA A 279 2.35 1.05 -12.31
N ILE A 280 3.46 1.40 -11.65
CA ILE A 280 4.79 1.25 -12.24
C ILE A 280 5.65 0.51 -11.22
N LEU A 281 5.87 -0.78 -11.42
CA LEU A 281 6.89 -1.48 -10.67
C LEU A 281 8.24 -1.14 -11.30
N LYS A 282 9.07 -0.37 -10.58
CA LYS A 282 10.48 -0.17 -10.96
C LYS A 282 11.31 -1.30 -10.36
N TYR A 283 12.18 -1.86 -11.18
CA TYR A 283 13.09 -2.95 -10.82
C TYR A 283 14.53 -2.46 -10.67
N GLU A 284 14.82 -1.24 -11.17
CA GLU A 284 16.13 -0.60 -11.12
C GLU A 284 16.68 -0.52 -9.70
#